data_AF-D8Q7B0-F1
#
_entry.id   AF-D8Q7B0-F1
#
_cell.length_a   1.000
_cell.length_b   1.000
_cell.length_c   1.000
_cell.angle_alpha   90.00
_cell.angle_beta   90.00
_cell.angle_gamma   90.00
#
_symmetry.space_group_name_H-M   'P 1'
#
loop_
_entity.id
_entity.type
_entity.pdbx_description
1 polymer ?
#
loop_
_entity_poly.entity_id
_entity_poly.type
_entity_poly.pdbx_seq_one_letter_code
_entity_poly.pdbx_strand_id
1 'polypeptide(L)'
;MYDATQWLVDRANIHDVVVGMLLYADTKRTEKIASDIFADQVFVDYTSMLGGEPYAISGPDQAKAWKETSVNFDAIQHTTFSPLIDLGQPSSDREQPSTATALVNTGATIVRKAAEGGPVLQTGGRYELELIRTANSGNPWRISKLKMDNVWLNGNPGVLPKKE
;
A
#
# COMPACT_ATOMS: atom_id res chain seq x y z
N MET A 1 -11.94 -21.43 -17.41
CA MET A 1 -12.40 -20.32 -18.27
C MET A 1 -12.32 -19.06 -17.45
N TYR A 2 -11.46 -18.13 -17.87
CA TYR A 2 -11.32 -16.82 -17.26
C TYR A 2 -11.79 -15.76 -18.25
N ASP A 3 -13.05 -15.37 -18.14
CA ASP A 3 -13.69 -14.49 -19.12
C ASP A 3 -13.46 -13.00 -18.83
N ALA A 4 -13.90 -12.15 -19.77
CA ALA A 4 -13.74 -10.71 -19.67
C ALA A 4 -14.47 -10.11 -18.45
N THR A 5 -15.61 -10.67 -18.04
CA THR A 5 -16.37 -10.18 -16.89
C THR A 5 -15.61 -10.49 -15.60
N GLN A 6 -15.13 -11.73 -15.43
CA GLN A 6 -14.32 -12.13 -14.29
C GLN A 6 -13.03 -11.29 -14.20
N TRP A 7 -12.41 -11.01 -15.35
CA TRP A 7 -11.25 -10.13 -15.41
C TRP A 7 -11.55 -8.70 -14.99
N LEU A 8 -12.66 -8.12 -15.46
CA LEU A 8 -13.08 -6.76 -15.06
C LEU A 8 -13.35 -6.68 -13.56
N VAL A 9 -14.02 -7.70 -13.00
CA VAL A 9 -14.29 -7.79 -11.55
C VAL A 9 -13.00 -7.87 -10.75
N ASP A 10 -12.07 -8.74 -11.14
CA ASP A 10 -10.79 -8.88 -10.44
C ASP A 10 -9.94 -7.61 -10.55
N ARG A 11 -9.89 -7.00 -11.73
CA ARG A 11 -9.17 -5.74 -11.92
C ARG A 11 -9.76 -4.61 -11.07
N ALA A 12 -11.08 -4.50 -10.97
CA ALA A 12 -11.75 -3.52 -10.10
C ALA A 12 -11.46 -3.80 -8.61
N ASN A 13 -11.52 -5.06 -8.20
CA ASN A 13 -11.19 -5.48 -6.85
C ASN A 13 -9.74 -5.16 -6.46
N ILE A 14 -8.77 -5.43 -7.34
CA ILE A 14 -7.37 -5.09 -7.12
C ILE A 14 -7.20 -3.57 -7.06
N HIS A 15 -7.84 -2.83 -7.96
CA HIS A 15 -7.82 -1.36 -7.95
C HIS A 15 -8.27 -0.81 -6.58
N ASP A 16 -9.37 -1.31 -6.04
CA ASP A 16 -9.92 -0.85 -4.76
C ASP A 16 -9.02 -1.20 -3.57
N VAL A 17 -8.32 -2.34 -3.61
CA VAL A 17 -7.30 -2.69 -2.62
C VAL A 17 -6.12 -1.69 -2.69
N VAL A 18 -5.62 -1.40 -3.89
CA VAL A 18 -4.45 -0.51 -4.06
C VAL A 18 -4.78 0.94 -3.65
N VAL A 19 -5.94 1.46 -4.08
CA VAL A 19 -6.38 2.81 -3.70
C VAL A 19 -6.76 2.87 -2.22
N GLY A 20 -7.46 1.86 -1.72
CA GLY A 20 -7.88 1.75 -0.32
C GLY A 20 -6.71 1.71 0.65
N MET A 21 -5.59 1.08 0.27
CA MET A 21 -4.39 0.97 1.10
C MET A 21 -3.96 2.29 1.74
N LEU A 22 -3.76 3.34 0.94
CA LEU A 22 -3.28 4.63 1.43
C LEU A 22 -4.41 5.53 1.91
N LEU A 23 -5.59 5.45 1.28
CA LEU A 23 -6.76 6.21 1.73
C LEU A 23 -7.20 5.80 3.13
N TYR A 24 -7.16 4.51 3.45
CA TYR A 24 -7.47 4.01 4.79
C TYR A 24 -6.42 4.41 5.83
N ALA A 25 -5.15 4.54 5.43
CA ALA A 25 -4.11 5.09 6.30
C ALA A 25 -4.42 6.57 6.64
N ASP A 26 -4.72 7.38 5.63
CA ASP A 26 -5.03 8.81 5.80
C ASP A 26 -6.29 9.04 6.64
N THR A 27 -7.31 8.20 6.45
CA THR A 27 -8.59 8.27 7.17
C THR A 27 -8.62 7.46 8.48
N LYS A 28 -7.45 6.93 8.91
CA LYS A 28 -7.25 6.20 10.16
C LYS A 28 -8.18 5.00 10.33
N ARG A 29 -8.41 4.24 9.26
CA ARG A 29 -9.27 3.04 9.21
C ARG A 29 -8.43 1.76 9.37
N THR A 30 -7.71 1.64 10.49
CA THR A 30 -6.76 0.53 10.71
C THR A 30 -7.40 -0.86 10.59
N GLU A 31 -8.62 -1.00 11.07
CA GLU A 31 -9.39 -2.24 11.03
C GLU A 31 -9.66 -2.66 9.57
N LYS A 32 -9.93 -1.68 8.70
CA LYS A 32 -10.10 -1.89 7.26
C LYS A 32 -8.81 -2.25 6.56
N ILE A 33 -7.68 -1.68 6.98
CA ILE A 33 -6.36 -2.07 6.45
C ILE A 33 -6.09 -3.54 6.78
N ALA A 34 -6.33 -3.94 8.03
CA ALA A 34 -6.13 -5.32 8.46
C ALA A 34 -7.06 -6.32 7.74
N SER A 35 -8.34 -5.98 7.53
CA SER A 35 -9.31 -6.91 6.94
C SER A 35 -9.34 -6.92 5.41
N ASP A 36 -9.18 -5.75 4.78
CA ASP A 36 -9.51 -5.54 3.37
C ASP A 36 -8.25 -5.40 2.49
N ILE A 37 -7.09 -5.07 3.08
CA ILE A 37 -5.89 -4.70 2.32
C ILE A 37 -4.81 -5.77 2.39
N PHE A 38 -4.35 -6.12 3.58
CA PHE A 38 -3.18 -6.99 3.73
C PHE A 38 -3.53 -8.48 3.75
N ALA A 39 -2.63 -9.29 3.20
CA ALA A 39 -2.66 -10.73 3.36
C ALA A 39 -2.23 -11.12 4.78
N ASP A 40 -2.44 -12.39 5.17
CA ASP A 40 -2.04 -12.90 6.48
C ASP A 40 -0.55 -12.64 6.77
N GLN A 41 0.28 -12.78 5.74
CA GLN A 41 1.69 -12.42 5.74
C GLN A 41 1.98 -11.41 4.62
N VAL A 42 2.72 -10.36 4.97
CA VAL A 42 3.14 -9.29 4.06
C VAL A 42 4.64 -9.15 4.10
N PHE A 43 5.27 -9.15 2.92
CA PHE A 43 6.65 -8.72 2.75
C PHE A 43 6.71 -7.20 2.57
N VAL A 44 7.48 -6.51 3.40
CA VAL A 44 7.57 -5.05 3.43
C VAL A 44 8.99 -4.61 3.13
N ASP A 45 9.14 -3.75 2.14
CA ASP A 45 10.40 -3.11 1.76
C ASP A 45 10.22 -1.59 1.74
N TYR A 46 10.75 -0.95 2.79
CA TYR A 46 10.86 0.51 2.89
C TYR A 46 12.31 0.99 2.85
N THR A 47 13.25 0.16 2.40
CA THR A 47 14.69 0.47 2.46
C THR A 47 15.02 1.78 1.75
N SER A 48 14.38 2.06 0.60
CA SER A 48 14.59 3.31 -0.14
C SER A 48 14.17 4.58 0.62
N MET A 49 13.21 4.47 1.55
CA MET A 49 12.61 5.59 2.27
C MET A 49 13.15 5.72 3.70
N LEU A 50 13.32 4.61 4.40
CA LEU A 50 13.64 4.55 5.84
C LEU A 50 14.98 3.86 6.14
N GLY A 51 15.68 3.37 5.12
CA GLY A 51 16.84 2.49 5.29
C GLY A 51 16.49 1.14 5.95
N GLY A 52 17.52 0.42 6.39
CA GLY A 52 17.38 -0.92 6.95
C GLY A 52 17.11 -1.99 5.89
N GLU A 53 16.65 -3.17 6.33
CA GLU A 53 16.41 -4.33 5.47
C GLU A 53 14.91 -4.63 5.32
N PRO A 54 14.49 -5.21 4.18
CA PRO A 54 13.14 -5.75 4.02
C PRO A 54 12.81 -6.81 5.06
N TYR A 55 11.54 -6.95 5.41
CA TYR A 55 11.09 -7.89 6.44
C TYR A 55 9.71 -8.47 6.12
N ALA A 56 9.38 -9.60 6.74
CA ALA A 56 8.05 -10.19 6.70
C ALA A 56 7.31 -9.93 8.02
N ILE A 57 6.02 -9.63 7.94
CA ILE A 57 5.17 -9.29 9.09
C ILE A 57 3.75 -9.78 8.83
N SER A 58 2.93 -9.95 9.87
CA SER A 58 1.51 -10.24 9.66
C SER A 58 0.77 -9.01 9.12
N GLY A 59 -0.28 -9.22 8.32
CA GLY A 59 -1.14 -8.12 7.85
C GLY A 59 -1.71 -7.25 8.99
N PRO A 60 -2.28 -7.84 10.06
CA PRO A 60 -2.75 -7.10 11.22
C PRO A 60 -1.65 -6.30 11.92
N ASP A 61 -0.46 -6.87 12.10
CA ASP A 61 0.66 -6.17 12.75
C ASP A 61 1.19 -5.03 11.87
N GLN A 62 1.21 -5.19 10.55
CA GLN A 62 1.58 -4.10 9.63
C GLN A 62 0.56 -2.95 9.69
N ALA A 63 -0.74 -3.26 9.73
CA ALA A 63 -1.78 -2.24 9.90
C ALA A 63 -1.62 -1.49 11.23
N LYS A 64 -1.29 -2.21 12.31
CA LYS A 64 -0.98 -1.63 13.61
C LYS A 64 0.26 -0.74 13.58
N ALA A 65 1.36 -1.19 12.95
CA ALA A 65 2.59 -0.40 12.81
C ALA A 65 2.34 0.92 12.07
N TRP A 66 1.50 0.90 11.03
CA TRP A 66 1.05 2.13 10.34
C TRP A 66 0.25 3.06 11.24
N LYS A 67 -0.69 2.52 12.03
CA LYS A 67 -1.46 3.30 13.01
C LYS A 67 -0.53 3.97 14.03
N GLU A 68 0.40 3.21 14.60
CA GLU A 68 1.36 3.68 15.61
C GLU A 68 2.33 4.72 15.03
N THR A 69 2.68 4.63 13.74
CA THR A 69 3.47 5.66 13.08
C THR A 69 2.65 6.95 12.89
N SER A 70 1.41 6.81 12.43
CA SER A 70 0.53 7.93 12.06
C SER A 70 0.05 8.78 13.26
N VAL A 71 0.07 8.24 14.48
CA VAL A 71 -0.32 8.98 15.69
C VAL A 71 0.57 10.21 15.95
N ASN A 72 1.81 10.17 15.43
CA ASN A 72 2.77 11.25 15.59
C ASN A 72 2.61 12.36 14.55
N PHE A 73 1.66 12.24 13.62
CA PHE A 73 1.41 13.22 12.57
C PHE A 73 0.15 14.02 12.85
N ASP A 74 0.22 15.34 12.67
CA ASP A 74 -0.96 16.22 12.68
C ASP A 74 -1.84 15.98 11.45
N ALA A 75 -1.22 15.73 10.30
CA ALA A 75 -1.89 15.38 9.07
C ALA A 75 -0.99 14.51 8.18
N ILE A 76 -1.62 13.63 7.41
CA ILE A 76 -0.98 12.87 6.33
C ILE A 76 -1.97 12.77 5.18
N GLN A 77 -1.46 12.92 3.96
CA GLN A 77 -2.25 12.74 2.76
C GLN A 77 -1.40 12.09 1.69
N HIS A 78 -1.88 10.97 1.16
CA HIS A 78 -1.32 10.32 0.00
C HIS A 78 -2.10 10.74 -1.26
N THR A 79 -1.36 10.99 -2.33
CA THR A 79 -1.90 11.11 -3.69
C THR A 79 -1.53 9.85 -4.46
N THR A 80 -2.49 8.94 -4.59
CA THR A 80 -2.34 7.68 -5.35
C THR A 80 -2.81 7.90 -6.79
N PHE A 81 -1.94 7.63 -7.76
CA PHE A 81 -2.31 7.68 -9.17
C PHE A 81 -3.02 6.39 -9.60
N SER A 82 -3.53 6.32 -10.83
CA SER A 82 -4.15 5.11 -11.35
C SER A 82 -3.15 3.95 -11.37
N PRO A 83 -3.43 2.82 -10.69
CA PRO A 83 -2.51 1.68 -10.66
C PRO A 83 -2.47 0.97 -12.01
N LEU A 84 -1.27 0.60 -12.45
CA LEU A 84 -1.05 -0.33 -13.54
C LEU A 84 -1.08 -1.75 -12.96
N ILE A 85 -2.20 -2.43 -13.19
CA ILE A 85 -2.45 -3.79 -12.68
C ILE A 85 -2.06 -4.80 -13.76
N ASP A 86 -1.20 -5.74 -13.41
CA ASP A 86 -0.92 -6.93 -14.22
C ASP A 86 -1.60 -8.15 -13.60
N LEU A 87 -2.59 -8.64 -14.34
CA LEU A 87 -3.40 -9.82 -14.04
C LEU A 87 -3.37 -10.81 -15.22
N GLY A 88 -2.61 -10.51 -16.28
CA GLY A 88 -2.76 -11.08 -17.63
C GLY A 88 -4.12 -10.79 -18.26
N GLN A 89 -4.26 -11.07 -19.57
CA GLN A 89 -5.53 -10.90 -20.29
C GLN A 89 -6.50 -12.09 -20.05
N PRO A 90 -7.82 -11.88 -20.16
CA PRO A 90 -8.80 -12.96 -20.11
C PRO A 90 -8.67 -13.87 -21.33
N SER A 91 -8.88 -15.18 -21.12
CA SER A 91 -8.93 -16.18 -22.20
C SER A 91 -9.67 -17.43 -21.74
N SER A 92 -10.33 -18.12 -22.68
CA SER A 92 -11.17 -19.29 -22.39
C SER A 92 -10.38 -20.50 -21.87
N ASP A 93 -9.13 -20.61 -22.28
CA ASP A 93 -8.17 -21.67 -21.92
C ASP A 93 -7.38 -21.37 -20.63
N ARG A 94 -7.58 -20.19 -20.03
CA ARG A 94 -6.88 -19.77 -18.82
C ARG A 94 -7.71 -20.04 -17.57
N GLU A 95 -7.02 -20.42 -16.50
CA GLU A 95 -7.57 -20.46 -15.15
C GLU A 95 -7.63 -19.06 -14.53
N GLN A 96 -8.51 -18.87 -13.55
CA GLN A 96 -8.57 -17.60 -12.84
C GLN A 96 -7.26 -17.39 -12.06
N PRO A 97 -6.63 -16.21 -12.16
CA PRO A 97 -5.37 -15.96 -11.47
C PRO A 97 -5.55 -15.95 -9.95
N SER A 98 -4.57 -16.56 -9.28
CA SER A 98 -4.41 -16.53 -7.81
C SER A 98 -3.42 -15.46 -7.35
N THR A 99 -2.66 -14.85 -8.27
CA THR A 99 -1.70 -13.78 -8.00
C THR A 99 -1.83 -12.65 -9.02
N ALA A 100 -1.40 -11.46 -8.63
CA ALA A 100 -1.34 -10.27 -9.49
C ALA A 100 -0.21 -9.36 -9.03
N THR A 101 0.22 -8.44 -9.90
CA THR A 101 1.10 -7.34 -9.50
C THR A 101 0.46 -6.00 -9.81
N ALA A 102 0.85 -4.97 -9.07
CA ALA A 102 0.45 -3.60 -9.37
C ALA A 102 1.62 -2.63 -9.18
N LEU A 103 1.78 -1.73 -10.15
CA LEU A 103 2.68 -0.59 -10.05
C LEU A 103 1.84 0.68 -9.92
N VAL A 104 2.17 1.52 -8.94
CA VAL A 104 1.43 2.77 -8.74
C VAL A 104 2.36 3.89 -8.32
N ASN A 105 2.33 5.00 -9.06
CA ASN A 105 2.96 6.24 -8.61
C ASN A 105 2.18 6.77 -7.40
N THR A 106 2.91 7.29 -6.42
CA THR A 106 2.34 7.86 -5.21
C THR A 106 3.16 9.06 -4.76
N GLY A 107 2.51 9.98 -4.05
CA GLY A 107 3.20 10.99 -3.26
C GLY A 107 2.54 11.12 -1.90
N ALA A 108 3.30 11.54 -0.90
CA ALA A 108 2.77 11.83 0.43
C ALA A 108 3.12 13.24 0.85
N THR A 109 2.18 13.92 1.52
CA THR A 109 2.47 15.12 2.32
C THR A 109 2.19 14.78 3.77
N ILE A 110 3.20 14.95 4.63
CA ILE A 110 3.14 14.64 6.04
C ILE A 110 3.39 15.93 6.81
N VAL A 111 2.55 16.20 7.80
CA VAL A 111 2.64 17.38 8.67
C VAL A 111 2.84 16.93 10.11
N ARG A 112 3.91 17.44 10.73
CA ARG A 112 4.15 17.37 12.17
C ARG A 112 4.60 18.75 12.66
N LYS A 113 3.68 19.53 13.22
CA LYS A 113 3.90 20.91 13.68
C LYS A 113 5.00 21.02 14.73
N ALA A 114 5.14 19.98 15.56
CA ALA A 114 6.16 19.91 16.60
C ALA A 114 7.56 19.51 16.08
N ALA A 115 7.74 19.25 14.78
CA ALA A 115 9.03 18.84 14.24
C ALA A 115 10.03 20.01 14.19
N GLU A 116 11.21 19.81 14.75
CA GLU A 116 12.35 20.71 14.56
C GLU A 116 12.78 20.72 13.09
N GLY A 117 13.14 21.89 12.55
CA GLY A 117 13.52 22.04 11.14
C GLY A 117 12.36 22.28 10.17
N GLY A 118 11.13 22.38 10.67
CA GLY A 118 9.95 22.76 9.89
C GLY A 118 8.86 21.67 9.87
N PRO A 119 7.59 22.03 9.63
CA PRO A 119 6.48 21.14 9.94
C PRO A 119 6.12 20.14 8.82
N VAL A 120 6.71 20.25 7.63
CA VAL A 120 6.22 19.55 6.42
C VAL A 120 7.32 18.72 5.79
N LEU A 121 6.95 17.48 5.43
CA LEU A 121 7.70 16.62 4.51
C LEU A 121 6.80 16.24 3.33
N GLN A 122 7.37 16.27 2.15
CA GLN A 122 6.75 15.78 0.93
C GLN A 122 7.62 14.70 0.31
N THR A 123 6.98 13.65 -0.19
CA THR A 123 7.65 12.54 -0.86
C THR A 123 6.96 12.26 -2.19
N GLY A 124 7.73 11.80 -3.16
CA GLY A 124 7.19 11.21 -4.38
C GLY A 124 7.93 9.92 -4.68
N GLY A 125 7.17 8.91 -5.05
CA GLY A 125 7.69 7.56 -5.21
C GLY A 125 6.70 6.65 -5.92
N ARG A 126 6.95 5.36 -5.80
CA ARG A 126 6.19 4.32 -6.47
C ARG A 126 6.06 3.13 -5.54
N TYR A 127 4.88 2.52 -5.52
CA TYR A 127 4.71 1.22 -4.91
C TYR A 127 4.83 0.12 -5.97
N GLU A 128 5.63 -0.90 -5.65
CA GLU A 128 5.67 -2.19 -6.33
C GLU A 128 4.95 -3.21 -5.44
N LEU A 129 3.79 -3.64 -5.88
CA LEU A 129 2.89 -4.48 -5.10
C LEU A 129 2.77 -5.87 -5.72
N GLU A 130 2.74 -6.89 -4.87
CA GLU A 130 2.25 -8.22 -5.22
C GLU A 130 0.98 -8.49 -4.42
N LEU A 131 0.00 -9.10 -5.07
CA LEU A 131 -1.28 -9.44 -4.49
C LEU A 131 -1.57 -10.93 -4.66
N ILE A 132 -2.25 -11.50 -3.69
CA ILE A 132 -2.75 -12.87 -3.70
C ILE A 132 -4.27 -12.89 -3.54
N ARG A 133 -4.89 -13.90 -4.16
CA ARG A 133 -6.30 -14.23 -3.95
C ARG A 133 -6.44 -15.04 -2.66
N THR A 134 -7.38 -14.66 -1.80
CA THR A 134 -7.74 -15.32 -0.55
C THR A 134 -9.19 -15.84 -0.60
N ALA A 135 -9.57 -16.64 0.38
CA ALA A 135 -10.91 -17.24 0.49
C ALA A 135 -11.99 -16.29 1.07
N ASN A 136 -11.75 -14.97 1.08
CA ASN A 136 -12.67 -13.99 1.67
C ASN A 136 -13.99 -13.88 0.91
N SER A 137 -15.09 -13.68 1.63
CA SER A 137 -16.37 -13.29 1.05
C SER A 137 -16.32 -11.81 0.61
N GLY A 138 -16.65 -11.55 -0.65
CA GLY A 138 -16.54 -10.21 -1.25
C GLY A 138 -15.29 -10.06 -2.12
N ASN A 139 -14.49 -9.02 -1.88
CA ASN A 139 -13.23 -8.80 -2.60
C ASN A 139 -12.17 -9.81 -2.12
N PRO A 140 -11.67 -10.71 -2.99
CA PRO A 140 -10.76 -11.77 -2.58
C PRO A 140 -9.27 -11.37 -2.64
N TRP A 141 -8.92 -10.17 -3.10
CA TRP A 141 -7.52 -9.80 -3.32
C TRP A 141 -6.91 -9.14 -2.09
N ARG A 142 -5.68 -9.51 -1.74
CA ARG A 142 -4.91 -8.91 -0.64
C ARG A 142 -3.47 -8.71 -1.03
N ILE A 143 -2.85 -7.64 -0.53
CA ILE A 143 -1.44 -7.31 -0.74
C ILE A 143 -0.58 -8.27 0.09
N SER A 144 0.25 -9.06 -0.59
CA SER A 144 1.25 -9.95 0.01
C SER A 144 2.65 -9.32 0.00
N LYS A 145 2.89 -8.32 -0.84
CA LYS A 145 4.14 -7.56 -0.88
C LYS A 145 3.89 -6.08 -1.08
N LEU A 146 4.60 -5.29 -0.29
CA LEU A 146 4.57 -3.85 -0.29
C LEU A 146 5.99 -3.31 -0.34
N LYS A 147 6.44 -2.86 -1.52
CA LYS A 147 7.73 -2.20 -1.68
C LYS A 147 7.54 -0.74 -2.08
N MET A 148 8.10 0.18 -1.30
CA MET A 148 8.19 1.60 -1.68
C MET A 148 9.52 1.85 -2.36
N ASP A 149 9.48 2.45 -3.55
CA ASP A 149 10.61 3.09 -4.19
C ASP A 149 10.46 4.61 -4.10
N ASN A 150 11.22 5.23 -3.20
CA ASN A 150 11.21 6.67 -2.99
C ASN A 150 12.08 7.35 -4.06
N VAL A 151 11.47 8.22 -4.87
CA VAL A 151 12.13 8.88 -6.01
C VAL A 151 12.66 10.27 -5.63
N TRP A 152 11.91 11.02 -4.83
CA TRP A 152 12.34 12.34 -4.35
C TRP A 152 11.73 12.70 -2.99
N LEU A 153 12.41 13.60 -2.29
CA LEU A 153 11.98 14.18 -1.03
C LEU A 153 12.09 15.70 -1.12
N ASN A 154 11.15 16.41 -0.49
CA ASN A 154 11.18 17.85 -0.33
C ASN A 154 10.70 18.24 1.08
N GLY A 155 11.36 19.21 1.72
CA GLY A 155 11.03 19.64 3.08
C GLY A 155 11.85 18.92 4.16
N ASN A 156 11.25 18.73 5.34
CA ASN A 156 11.96 18.31 6.54
C ASN A 156 11.87 16.79 6.79
N PRO A 157 12.92 15.99 6.54
CA PRO A 157 12.91 14.55 6.84
C PRO A 157 12.75 14.27 8.34
N GLY A 158 13.07 15.26 9.20
CA GLY A 158 12.81 15.24 10.63
C GLY A 158 11.33 15.30 11.01
N VAL A 159 10.39 15.21 10.06
CA VAL A 159 8.96 14.93 10.30
C VAL A 159 8.70 13.44 10.48
N LEU A 160 9.50 12.56 9.88
CA LEU A 160 9.37 11.12 10.09
C LEU A 160 9.85 10.75 11.51
N PRO A 161 9.34 9.65 12.10
CA PRO A 161 9.91 9.10 13.31
C PRO A 161 11.35 8.63 13.03
N LYS A 162 12.27 8.94 13.95
CA LYS A 162 13.60 8.32 13.94
C LYS A 162 13.43 6.87 14.39
N LYS A 163 14.05 5.91 13.70
CA LYS A 163 14.27 4.59 14.29
C LYS A 163 15.30 4.80 15.42
N GLU A 164 14.91 4.46 16.64
CA GLU A 164 15.85 4.31 17.77
C GLU A 164 16.74 3.09 17.57
#